data_AF-A0A7C5NHH2-F1
#
_entry.id   AF-A0A7C5NHH2-F1
#
_cell.length_a   1.000
_cell.length_b   1.000
_cell.length_c   1.000
_cell.angle_alpha   90.00
_cell.angle_beta   90.00
_cell.angle_gamma   90.00
#
_symmetry.space_group_name_H-M   'P 1'
#
loop_
_entity.id
_entity.type
_entity.pdbx_description
1 polymer ?
#
loop_
_entity_poly.entity_id
_entity_poly.type
_entity_poly.pdbx_seq_one_letter_code
_entity_poly.pdbx_strand_id
1 'polypeptide(L)'
;MIYKYFYRMKQPGFLLIFSIILFSLFSLQGYSQTKKEQKIGREIEKKLSVNPRSFSKWKNLGKIELDSVFVDKKGKTIKLFYNNILSYLPYRENIVDDIYKQLKKKLGWWYRKYRLEVYSQNKKISEYVPNYFRRKIPVDSTRFVNNTSTANPIISRFYPLYPKGGLFNNNIAIWHSHGRYYEAKLDRWEWQRARLHSTVEDIFPMTFVLDYLEPMLENAGATVFIPRERDINTEEYIVDN
;
A
#
# COMPACT_ATOMS: atom_id res chain seq x y z
N MET A 1 37.75 27.91 1.23
CA MET A 1 37.42 29.35 1.32
C MET A 1 35.94 29.61 0.95
N ILE A 2 34.97 28.88 1.54
CA ILE A 2 33.51 29.07 1.33
C ILE A 2 32.73 28.72 2.63
N TYR A 3 33.27 29.06 3.81
CA TYR A 3 32.60 28.79 5.10
C TYR A 3 32.53 30.03 6.01
N LYS A 4 32.61 31.23 5.43
CA LYS A 4 32.73 32.48 6.19
C LYS A 4 31.73 33.58 5.80
N TYR A 5 30.53 33.20 5.37
CA TYR A 5 29.44 34.16 5.08
C TYR A 5 28.12 33.91 5.83
N PHE A 6 28.11 33.03 6.84
CA PHE A 6 26.87 32.73 7.57
C PHE A 6 26.66 33.53 8.87
N TYR A 7 27.44 34.58 9.13
CA TYR A 7 27.39 35.27 10.41
C TYR A 7 27.48 36.79 10.31
N ARG A 8 26.47 37.43 9.70
CA ARG A 8 26.13 38.83 10.05
C ARG A 8 24.80 39.32 9.47
N MET A 9 23.68 38.92 10.05
CA MET A 9 22.44 39.72 10.00
C MET A 9 21.71 39.65 11.35
N LYS A 10 22.17 40.44 12.31
CA LYS A 10 21.37 40.86 13.47
C LYS A 10 20.63 42.14 13.09
N GLN A 11 19.52 42.00 12.38
CA GLN A 11 18.54 43.07 12.17
C GLN A 11 17.17 42.44 12.50
N PRO A 12 16.60 42.67 13.70
CA PRO A 12 15.39 41.99 14.15
C PRO A 12 14.17 42.28 13.26
N GLY A 13 14.17 43.39 12.51
CA GLY A 13 13.12 43.72 11.55
C GLY A 13 13.09 42.83 10.29
N PHE A 14 14.25 42.35 9.81
CA PHE A 14 14.31 41.61 8.55
C PHE A 14 13.80 40.16 8.69
N LEU A 15 14.08 39.52 9.84
CA LEU A 15 13.54 38.20 10.18
C LEU A 15 12.02 38.22 10.40
N LEU A 16 11.49 39.32 10.93
CA LEU A 16 10.04 39.51 11.14
C LEU A 16 9.31 39.70 9.80
N ILE A 17 9.87 40.49 8.88
CA ILE A 17 9.29 40.68 7.54
C ILE A 17 9.34 39.37 6.73
N PHE A 18 10.45 38.62 6.82
CA PHE A 18 10.57 37.32 6.14
C PHE A 18 9.61 36.27 6.70
N SER A 19 9.34 36.25 8.02
CA SER A 19 8.36 35.33 8.61
C SER A 19 6.91 35.70 8.24
N ILE A 20 6.59 36.98 8.13
CA ILE A 20 5.26 37.46 7.72
C ILE A 20 4.99 37.13 6.23
N ILE A 21 6.00 37.23 5.36
CA ILE A 21 5.90 36.84 3.95
C ILE A 21 5.80 35.31 3.80
N LEU A 22 6.51 34.54 4.64
CA LEU A 22 6.39 33.08 4.64
C LEU A 22 5.01 32.63 5.14
N PHE A 23 4.41 33.35 6.11
CA PHE A 23 3.06 33.08 6.61
C PHE A 23 1.95 33.48 5.63
N SER A 24 2.14 34.54 4.83
CA SER A 24 1.17 34.93 3.79
C SER A 24 1.21 34.00 2.57
N LEU A 25 2.36 33.40 2.27
CA LEU A 25 2.49 32.35 1.25
C LEU A 25 1.97 30.98 1.74
N PHE A 26 1.97 30.75 3.05
CA PHE A 26 1.30 29.63 3.73
C PHE A 26 -0.13 29.98 4.17
N SER A 27 -0.86 30.80 3.42
CA SER A 27 -2.31 30.76 3.50
C SER A 27 -2.76 29.38 3.03
N LEU A 28 -2.83 28.45 3.98
CA LEU A 28 -3.44 27.15 3.88
C LEU A 28 -4.70 27.31 3.03
N GLN A 29 -4.71 26.68 1.85
CA GLN A 29 -5.93 26.38 1.12
C GLN A 29 -6.70 25.30 1.89
N GLY A 30 -7.00 25.57 3.17
CA GLY A 30 -8.02 24.88 3.92
C GLY A 30 -9.34 25.34 3.32
N TYR A 31 -9.96 24.50 2.50
CA TYR A 31 -11.32 24.72 2.04
C TYR A 31 -12.27 24.66 3.25
N SER A 32 -12.46 25.80 3.91
CA SER A 32 -13.47 25.95 4.96
C SER A 32 -14.86 25.80 4.32
N GLN A 33 -15.62 24.79 4.75
CA GLN A 33 -16.97 24.57 4.23
C GLN A 33 -17.89 25.70 4.67
N THR A 34 -18.65 26.26 3.73
CA THR A 34 -19.71 27.23 4.05
C THR A 34 -20.81 26.56 4.87
N LYS A 35 -21.56 27.33 5.69
CA LYS A 35 -22.72 26.80 6.44
C LYS A 35 -23.73 26.06 5.54
N LYS A 36 -23.87 26.47 4.28
CA LYS A 36 -24.73 25.81 3.29
C LYS A 36 -24.18 24.43 2.88
N GLU A 37 -22.87 24.32 2.65
CA GLU A 37 -22.21 23.05 2.32
C GLU A 37 -22.27 22.07 3.49
N GLN A 38 -22.05 22.54 4.71
CA GLN A 38 -22.20 21.72 5.91
C GLN A 38 -23.62 21.18 6.08
N LYS A 39 -24.65 21.99 5.78
CA LYS A 39 -26.05 21.55 5.83
C LYS A 39 -26.33 20.44 4.80
N ILE A 40 -25.82 20.60 3.58
CA ILE A 40 -25.93 19.58 2.52
C ILE A 40 -25.17 18.31 2.92
N GLY A 41 -23.96 18.45 3.47
CA GLY A 41 -23.15 17.34 3.99
C GLY A 41 -23.92 16.50 5.01
N ARG A 42 -24.53 17.14 6.02
CA ARG A 42 -25.37 16.46 7.03
C ARG A 42 -26.59 15.75 6.42
N GLU A 43 -27.19 16.31 5.38
CA GLU A 43 -28.31 15.64 4.68
C GLU A 43 -27.84 14.40 3.93
N ILE A 44 -26.66 14.48 3.29
CA ILE A 44 -26.02 13.34 2.62
C ILE A 44 -25.64 12.27 3.64
N GLU A 45 -25.04 12.63 4.76
CA GLU A 45 -24.70 11.71 5.86
C GLU A 45 -25.95 10.95 6.33
N LYS A 46 -27.06 11.67 6.58
CA LYS A 46 -28.33 11.03 6.95
C LYS A 46 -28.84 10.06 5.88
N LYS A 47 -28.77 10.44 4.59
CA LYS A 47 -29.18 9.57 3.48
C LYS A 47 -28.29 8.33 3.36
N LEU A 48 -27.00 8.47 3.61
CA LEU A 48 -26.00 7.41 3.48
C LEU A 48 -25.74 6.63 4.78
N SER A 49 -26.41 6.99 5.89
CA SER A 49 -26.33 6.31 7.20
C SER A 49 -26.55 4.81 7.11
N VAL A 50 -27.46 4.38 6.22
CA VAL A 50 -27.60 2.98 5.86
C VAL A 50 -26.59 2.67 4.76
N ASN A 51 -25.82 1.60 4.91
CA ASN A 51 -24.84 1.24 3.90
C ASN A 51 -25.47 0.74 2.58
N PRO A 52 -24.81 0.94 1.44
CA PRO A 52 -25.11 0.24 0.19
C PRO A 52 -25.16 -1.28 0.36
N ARG A 53 -25.98 -1.96 -0.46
CA ARG A 53 -26.06 -3.43 -0.46
C ARG A 53 -24.73 -4.07 -0.84
N SER A 54 -23.87 -3.43 -1.65
CA SER A 54 -22.52 -3.95 -1.94
C SER A 54 -21.72 -4.27 -0.68
N PHE A 55 -21.90 -3.48 0.38
CA PHE A 55 -21.14 -3.64 1.62
C PHE A 55 -21.60 -4.86 2.42
N SER A 56 -22.83 -5.35 2.19
CA SER A 56 -23.33 -6.55 2.88
C SER A 56 -22.57 -7.82 2.48
N LYS A 57 -21.92 -7.83 1.31
CA LYS A 57 -21.06 -8.95 0.86
C LYS A 57 -19.78 -9.06 1.69
N TRP A 58 -19.39 -7.97 2.37
CA TRP A 58 -18.09 -7.83 3.03
C TRP A 58 -18.21 -7.69 4.55
N LYS A 59 -19.32 -8.15 5.14
CA LYS A 59 -19.60 -8.05 6.58
C LYS A 59 -18.50 -8.67 7.45
N ASN A 60 -17.82 -9.69 6.95
CA ASN A 60 -16.75 -10.40 7.68
C ASN A 60 -15.49 -9.52 7.90
N LEU A 61 -15.31 -8.45 7.11
CA LEU A 61 -14.18 -7.52 7.27
C LEU A 61 -14.44 -6.46 8.37
N GLY A 62 -15.67 -6.40 8.89
CA GLY A 62 -16.11 -5.42 9.87
C GLY A 62 -17.20 -4.49 9.34
N LYS A 63 -17.59 -3.51 10.17
CA LYS A 63 -18.63 -2.54 9.85
C LYS A 63 -18.05 -1.38 9.04
N ILE A 64 -18.39 -1.30 7.75
CA ILE A 64 -18.07 -0.15 6.90
C ILE A 64 -18.94 1.03 7.33
N GLU A 65 -18.36 2.19 7.62
CA GLU A 65 -19.11 3.37 8.08
C GLU A 65 -18.64 4.63 7.37
N LEU A 66 -19.58 5.55 7.13
CA LEU A 66 -19.28 6.87 6.59
C LEU A 66 -18.88 7.79 7.75
N ASP A 67 -17.63 8.24 7.75
CA ASP A 67 -17.07 9.07 8.82
C ASP A 67 -17.39 10.54 8.61
N SER A 68 -17.22 11.04 7.38
CA SER A 68 -17.49 12.44 7.08
C SER A 68 -17.81 12.68 5.60
N VAL A 69 -18.50 13.79 5.35
CA VAL A 69 -18.82 14.27 4.00
C VAL A 69 -18.28 15.66 3.77
N PHE A 70 -17.61 15.84 2.62
CA PHE A 70 -17.20 17.14 2.13
C PHE A 70 -17.95 17.47 0.84
N VAL A 71 -18.56 18.65 0.80
CA VAL A 71 -19.31 19.14 -0.36
C VAL A 71 -18.68 20.43 -0.84
N ASP A 72 -18.22 20.42 -2.09
CA ASP A 72 -17.84 21.63 -2.82
C ASP A 72 -18.97 21.96 -3.81
N LYS A 73 -19.72 23.02 -3.51
CA LYS A 73 -20.82 23.45 -4.36
C LYS A 73 -20.33 24.13 -5.64
N LYS A 74 -19.21 24.86 -5.58
CA LYS A 74 -18.66 25.60 -6.74
C LYS A 74 -18.07 24.63 -7.75
N GLY A 75 -17.21 23.72 -7.30
CA GLY A 75 -16.61 22.66 -8.11
C GLY A 75 -17.50 21.44 -8.32
N LYS A 76 -18.75 21.46 -7.83
CA LYS A 76 -19.73 20.37 -7.94
C LYS A 76 -19.13 19.00 -7.58
N THR A 77 -18.42 18.93 -6.47
CA THR A 77 -17.77 17.69 -6.01
C THR A 77 -18.29 17.29 -4.63
N ILE A 78 -18.62 16.01 -4.45
CA ILE A 78 -18.95 15.40 -3.16
C ILE A 78 -17.86 14.38 -2.86
N LYS A 79 -17.16 14.55 -1.74
CA LYS A 79 -16.20 13.58 -1.22
C LYS A 79 -16.79 12.88 -0.01
N LEU A 80 -16.82 11.56 -0.07
CA LEU A 80 -17.28 10.69 1.02
C LEU A 80 -16.06 10.03 1.64
N PHE A 81 -15.87 10.20 2.94
CA PHE A 81 -14.78 9.58 3.68
C PHE A 81 -15.36 8.45 4.52
N TYR A 82 -14.94 7.22 4.22
CA TYR A 82 -15.30 6.03 4.97
C TYR A 82 -14.13 5.59 5.86
N ASN A 83 -14.47 4.82 6.89
CA ASN A 83 -13.51 4.21 7.78
C ASN A 83 -12.52 3.28 7.04
N ASN A 84 -11.45 2.89 7.75
CA ASN A 84 -10.38 2.06 7.22
C ASN A 84 -10.86 0.68 6.73
N ILE A 85 -11.96 0.15 7.25
CA ILE A 85 -12.50 -1.17 6.85
C ILE A 85 -12.80 -1.20 5.35
N LEU A 86 -13.24 -0.09 4.76
CA LEU A 86 -13.50 -0.03 3.32
C LEU A 86 -12.23 -0.29 2.48
N SER A 87 -11.04 0.07 2.98
CA SER A 87 -9.77 -0.16 2.28
C SER A 87 -9.36 -1.63 2.19
N TYR A 88 -9.93 -2.51 3.03
CA TYR A 88 -9.58 -3.93 3.08
C TYR A 88 -10.26 -4.78 1.99
N LEU A 89 -11.14 -4.17 1.18
CA LEU A 89 -11.83 -4.89 0.12
C LEU A 89 -10.85 -5.35 -0.98
N PRO A 90 -11.06 -6.53 -1.58
CA PRO A 90 -10.24 -7.01 -2.69
C PRO A 90 -10.60 -6.28 -4.00
N TYR A 91 -10.18 -5.02 -4.11
CA TYR A 91 -10.64 -4.11 -5.15
C TYR A 91 -10.36 -4.60 -6.59
N ARG A 92 -11.40 -4.42 -7.42
CA ARG A 92 -11.43 -4.61 -8.87
C ARG A 92 -12.26 -3.48 -9.47
N GLU A 93 -12.08 -3.16 -10.75
CA GLU A 93 -12.80 -2.06 -11.39
C GLU A 93 -14.32 -2.23 -11.30
N ASN A 94 -14.84 -3.45 -11.46
CA ASN A 94 -16.27 -3.74 -11.34
C ASN A 94 -16.82 -3.51 -9.91
N ILE A 95 -16.01 -3.79 -8.88
CA ILE A 95 -16.37 -3.54 -7.48
C ILE A 95 -16.44 -2.03 -7.23
N VAL A 96 -15.44 -1.29 -7.72
CA VAL A 96 -15.42 0.18 -7.65
C VAL A 96 -16.65 0.75 -8.35
N ASP A 97 -16.92 0.32 -9.57
CA ASP A 97 -18.08 0.74 -10.37
C ASP A 97 -19.41 0.45 -9.65
N ASP A 98 -19.57 -0.74 -9.05
CA ASP A 98 -20.77 -1.11 -8.29
C ASP A 98 -20.96 -0.21 -7.05
N ILE A 99 -19.89 0.06 -6.30
CA ILE A 99 -19.94 0.98 -5.14
C ILE A 99 -20.38 2.38 -5.58
N TYR A 100 -19.73 2.94 -6.61
CA TYR A 100 -20.08 4.26 -7.13
C TYR A 100 -21.51 4.29 -7.67
N LYS A 101 -21.96 3.25 -8.37
CA LYS A 101 -23.33 3.13 -8.90
C LYS A 101 -24.36 3.13 -7.78
N GLN A 102 -24.14 2.35 -6.72
CA GLN A 102 -25.08 2.27 -5.60
C GLN A 102 -25.10 3.56 -4.78
N LEU A 103 -23.94 4.19 -4.54
CA LEU A 103 -23.87 5.48 -3.86
C LEU A 103 -24.57 6.59 -4.67
N LYS A 104 -24.33 6.68 -5.99
CA LYS A 104 -25.03 7.63 -6.87
C LYS A 104 -26.54 7.40 -6.87
N LYS A 105 -26.99 6.13 -6.93
CA LYS A 105 -28.41 5.78 -6.84
C LYS A 105 -29.02 6.27 -5.52
N LYS A 106 -28.27 6.13 -4.41
CA LYS A 106 -28.74 6.51 -3.08
C LYS A 106 -28.75 8.02 -2.82
N LEU A 107 -27.77 8.74 -3.38
CA LEU A 107 -27.75 10.20 -3.35
C LEU A 107 -28.95 10.80 -4.10
N GLY A 108 -29.35 10.17 -5.20
CA GLY A 108 -30.53 10.55 -5.98
C GLY A 108 -30.28 11.70 -6.97
N TRP A 109 -31.36 12.14 -7.63
CA TRP A 109 -31.28 13.01 -8.80
C TRP A 109 -30.68 14.41 -8.52
N TRP A 110 -30.90 14.95 -7.32
CA TRP A 110 -30.39 16.25 -6.87
C TRP A 110 -28.87 16.39 -6.98
N TYR A 111 -28.15 15.27 -6.80
CA TYR A 111 -26.69 15.24 -6.83
C TYR A 111 -26.13 14.60 -8.10
N ARG A 112 -26.95 14.31 -9.12
CA ARG A 112 -26.51 13.64 -10.36
C ARG A 112 -25.44 14.41 -11.13
N LYS A 113 -25.45 15.74 -11.03
CA LYS A 113 -24.46 16.63 -11.65
C LYS A 113 -23.17 16.80 -10.83
N TYR A 114 -23.12 16.25 -9.61
CA TYR A 114 -21.92 16.31 -8.78
C TYR A 114 -20.99 15.14 -9.11
N ARG A 115 -19.69 15.43 -9.18
CA ARG A 115 -18.64 14.41 -9.20
C ARG A 115 -18.56 13.79 -7.80
N LEU A 116 -18.72 12.48 -7.74
CA LEU A 116 -18.60 11.72 -6.50
C LEU A 116 -17.18 11.17 -6.40
N GLU A 117 -16.54 11.37 -5.25
CA GLU A 117 -15.26 10.77 -4.90
C GLU A 117 -15.40 10.05 -3.56
N VAL A 118 -14.94 8.81 -3.49
CA VAL A 118 -15.03 8.00 -2.27
C VAL A 118 -13.63 7.68 -1.79
N TYR A 119 -13.38 7.93 -0.52
CA TYR A 119 -12.08 7.81 0.13
C TYR A 119 -12.13 6.85 1.31
N SER A 120 -11.01 6.17 1.53
CA SER A 120 -10.69 5.44 2.76
C SER A 120 -9.17 5.51 2.96
N GLN A 121 -8.70 5.65 4.21
CA GLN A 121 -7.29 5.91 4.55
C GLN A 121 -6.61 6.97 3.64
N ASN A 122 -7.28 8.09 3.40
CA ASN A 122 -6.81 9.20 2.57
C ASN A 122 -6.55 8.90 1.08
N LYS A 123 -6.93 7.72 0.56
CA LYS A 123 -6.83 7.37 -0.86
C LYS A 123 -8.21 7.17 -1.48
N LYS A 124 -8.36 7.49 -2.76
CA LYS A 124 -9.61 7.16 -3.47
C LYS A 124 -9.75 5.65 -3.57
N ILE A 125 -10.96 5.14 -3.46
CA ILE A 125 -11.19 3.69 -3.52
C ILE A 125 -10.73 3.05 -4.84
N SER A 126 -10.69 3.82 -5.93
CA SER A 126 -10.17 3.40 -7.24
C SER A 126 -8.66 3.13 -7.21
N GLU A 127 -7.92 3.78 -6.33
CA GLU A 127 -6.47 3.58 -6.20
C GLU A 127 -6.14 2.23 -5.57
N TYR A 128 -7.05 1.65 -4.78
CA TYR A 128 -6.83 0.32 -4.21
C TYR A 128 -6.88 -0.80 -5.26
N VAL A 129 -7.32 -0.53 -6.49
CA VAL A 129 -7.23 -1.52 -7.59
C VAL A 129 -5.74 -1.76 -7.92
N PRO A 130 -5.22 -2.99 -7.76
CA PRO A 130 -3.84 -3.32 -8.14
C PRO A 130 -3.63 -3.14 -9.65
N ASN A 131 -2.43 -2.72 -10.07
CA ASN A 131 -2.12 -2.47 -11.49
C ASN A 131 -2.48 -3.64 -12.40
N TYR A 132 -2.25 -4.87 -11.93
CA TYR A 132 -2.62 -6.09 -12.66
C TYR A 132 -4.12 -6.18 -13.03
N PHE A 133 -5.01 -5.64 -12.20
CA PHE A 133 -6.46 -5.67 -12.42
C PHE A 133 -7.00 -4.40 -13.07
N ARG A 134 -6.13 -3.45 -13.43
CA ARG A 134 -6.52 -2.21 -14.11
C ARG A 134 -6.63 -2.46 -15.61
N ARG A 135 -7.75 -2.05 -16.19
CA ARG A 135 -8.04 -2.09 -17.62
C ARG A 135 -8.47 -0.72 -18.12
N LYS A 136 -9.41 -0.07 -17.42
CA LYS A 136 -9.89 1.28 -17.71
C LYS A 136 -9.13 2.34 -16.90
N ILE A 137 -8.75 2.00 -15.67
CA ILE A 137 -8.00 2.90 -14.80
C ILE A 137 -6.54 2.94 -15.29
N PRO A 138 -5.93 4.12 -15.46
CA PRO A 138 -4.52 4.21 -15.81
C PRO A 138 -3.62 3.45 -14.82
N VAL A 139 -2.56 2.85 -15.35
CA VAL A 139 -1.54 2.19 -14.54
C VAL A 139 -0.85 3.22 -13.63
N ASP A 140 -0.71 2.88 -12.35
CA ASP A 140 0.02 3.72 -11.39
C ASP A 140 1.50 3.37 -11.44
N SER A 141 2.28 4.18 -12.15
CA SER A 141 3.71 3.98 -12.35
C SER A 141 4.53 4.13 -11.07
N THR A 142 4.01 4.84 -10.06
CA THR A 142 4.69 5.01 -8.76
C THR A 142 4.82 3.71 -7.97
N ARG A 143 4.07 2.67 -8.35
CA ARG A 143 4.14 1.33 -7.76
C ARG A 143 5.17 0.42 -8.42
N PHE A 144 5.72 0.83 -9.55
CA PHE A 144 6.82 0.10 -10.14
C PHE A 144 8.09 0.48 -9.42
N VAL A 145 8.94 -0.51 -9.18
CA VAL A 145 10.32 -0.25 -8.78
C VAL A 145 10.96 0.51 -9.93
N ASN A 146 11.54 1.67 -9.65
CA ASN A 146 12.31 2.39 -10.65
C ASN A 146 13.49 1.49 -11.04
N ASN A 147 13.43 0.90 -12.25
CA ASN A 147 14.53 0.10 -12.80
C ASN A 147 15.71 1.02 -13.10
N THR A 148 16.48 1.36 -12.07
CA THR A 148 17.64 2.25 -12.20
C THR A 148 18.96 1.51 -12.37
N SER A 149 18.97 0.18 -12.48
CA SER A 149 20.22 -0.51 -12.81
C SER A 149 19.99 -1.81 -13.54
N THR A 150 20.57 -1.91 -14.73
CA THR A 150 20.93 -3.14 -15.44
C THR A 150 22.09 -3.83 -14.69
N ALA A 151 21.97 -4.01 -13.38
CA ALA A 151 23.00 -4.69 -12.62
C ALA A 151 23.08 -6.12 -13.15
N ASN A 152 24.28 -6.56 -13.51
CA ASN A 152 24.48 -7.95 -13.85
C ASN A 152 24.12 -8.80 -12.62
N PRO A 153 23.34 -9.88 -12.79
CA PRO A 153 23.03 -10.75 -11.68
C PRO A 153 24.33 -11.32 -11.11
N ILE A 154 24.40 -11.46 -9.79
CA ILE A 154 25.62 -11.95 -9.11
C ILE A 154 25.93 -13.38 -9.59
N ILE A 155 24.88 -14.14 -9.86
CA ILE A 155 24.93 -15.48 -10.43
C ILE A 155 23.92 -15.51 -11.58
N SER A 156 24.37 -15.89 -12.78
CA SER A 156 23.50 -16.12 -13.92
C SER A 156 23.40 -17.62 -14.18
N ARG A 157 22.21 -18.19 -14.04
CA ARG A 157 21.96 -19.56 -14.52
C ARG A 157 21.89 -19.54 -16.04
N PHE A 158 22.46 -20.58 -16.65
CA PHE A 158 22.27 -20.84 -18.08
C PHE A 158 20.83 -21.32 -18.30
N TYR A 159 19.94 -20.40 -18.66
CA TYR A 159 18.58 -20.72 -19.05
C TYR A 159 18.48 -20.80 -20.57
N PRO A 160 17.74 -21.78 -21.13
CA PRO A 160 17.48 -21.82 -22.56
C PRO A 160 16.57 -20.67 -23.04
N LEU A 161 15.81 -20.04 -22.13
CA LEU A 161 14.89 -18.94 -22.42
C LEU A 161 14.94 -17.86 -21.33
N TYR A 162 15.04 -16.59 -21.74
CA TYR A 162 15.03 -15.44 -20.84
C TYR A 162 13.64 -14.76 -20.81
N PRO A 163 12.98 -14.66 -19.64
CA PRO A 163 11.66 -14.05 -19.53
C PRO A 163 11.71 -12.52 -19.72
N LYS A 164 11.16 -12.01 -20.83
CA LYS A 164 11.18 -10.57 -21.18
C LYS A 164 10.35 -9.66 -20.26
N GLY A 165 9.37 -10.22 -19.54
CA GLY A 165 8.51 -9.49 -18.60
C GLY A 165 8.59 -9.99 -17.16
N GLY A 166 9.62 -10.79 -16.85
CA GLY A 166 9.83 -11.37 -15.54
C GLY A 166 10.75 -10.55 -14.65
N LEU A 167 11.48 -11.25 -13.79
CA LEU A 167 12.43 -10.73 -12.82
C LEU A 167 13.89 -10.96 -13.28
N PHE A 168 14.11 -11.09 -14.59
CA PHE A 168 15.46 -11.26 -15.13
C PHE A 168 16.40 -10.13 -14.69
N ASN A 169 17.64 -10.49 -14.31
CA ASN A 169 18.65 -9.61 -13.71
C ASN A 169 18.32 -9.03 -12.33
N ASN A 170 17.24 -9.46 -11.68
CA ASN A 170 16.95 -9.05 -10.30
C ASN A 170 17.59 -10.03 -9.32
N ASN A 171 18.37 -9.50 -8.39
CA ASN A 171 18.83 -10.26 -7.21
C ASN A 171 17.81 -10.06 -6.09
N ILE A 172 17.27 -11.15 -5.55
CA ILE A 172 16.29 -11.12 -4.46
C ILE A 172 16.84 -11.93 -3.30
N ALA A 173 17.09 -11.28 -2.16
CA ALA A 173 17.37 -11.98 -0.92
C ALA A 173 16.08 -12.18 -0.14
N ILE A 174 15.79 -13.43 0.25
CA ILE A 174 14.57 -13.79 0.98
C ILE A 174 14.88 -14.56 2.26
N TRP A 175 14.25 -14.15 3.36
CA TRP A 175 14.34 -14.80 4.66
C TRP A 175 13.01 -15.46 4.99
N HIS A 176 13.02 -16.78 5.14
CA HIS A 176 11.81 -17.57 5.39
C HIS A 176 11.57 -17.81 6.88
N SER A 177 11.45 -16.72 7.64
CA SER A 177 11.41 -16.68 9.12
C SER A 177 12.78 -16.78 9.79
N HIS A 178 12.77 -16.99 11.11
CA HIS A 178 13.97 -17.06 11.95
C HIS A 178 14.59 -18.47 11.93
N GLY A 179 15.85 -18.54 12.31
CA GLY A 179 16.56 -19.80 12.55
C GLY A 179 16.38 -20.29 13.99
N ARG A 180 16.84 -21.52 14.24
CA ARG A 180 16.97 -22.04 15.60
C ARG A 180 18.12 -21.28 16.27
N TYR A 181 17.91 -20.75 17.47
CA TYR A 181 18.95 -20.02 18.20
C TYR A 181 19.23 -20.71 19.53
N TYR A 182 20.40 -20.44 20.10
CA TYR A 182 20.80 -20.97 21.40
C TYR A 182 20.35 -20.01 22.50
N GLU A 183 19.50 -20.47 23.42
CA GLU A 183 19.11 -19.72 24.62
C GLU A 183 20.01 -20.13 25.78
N ALA A 184 20.96 -19.25 26.12
CA ALA A 184 21.99 -19.53 27.11
C ALA A 184 21.43 -19.79 28.51
N LYS A 185 20.30 -19.16 28.90
CA LYS A 185 19.70 -19.37 30.24
C LYS A 185 19.04 -20.72 30.39
N LEU A 186 18.55 -21.29 29.29
CA LEU A 186 17.87 -22.58 29.27
C LEU A 186 18.80 -23.71 28.79
N ASP A 187 20.05 -23.37 28.47
CA ASP A 187 21.10 -24.28 27.99
C ASP A 187 20.62 -25.18 26.84
N ARG A 188 19.86 -24.59 25.90
CA ARG A 188 19.25 -25.36 24.80
C ARG A 188 19.03 -24.52 23.55
N TRP A 189 18.95 -25.23 22.43
CA TRP A 189 18.51 -24.68 21.15
C TRP A 189 16.99 -24.64 21.04
N GLU A 190 16.43 -23.46 20.82
CA GLU A 190 14.99 -23.26 20.67
C GLU A 190 14.61 -22.39 19.47
N TRP A 191 13.32 -22.42 19.15
CA TRP A 191 12.69 -21.56 18.15
C TRP A 191 12.21 -20.28 18.85
N GLN A 192 12.24 -19.14 18.17
CA GLN A 192 11.92 -17.83 18.78
C GLN A 192 10.45 -17.72 19.14
N ARG A 193 9.59 -18.42 18.41
CA ARG A 193 8.15 -18.42 18.65
C ARG A 193 7.70 -19.76 19.24
N ALA A 194 6.78 -19.67 20.20
CA ALA A 194 6.17 -20.84 20.82
C ALA A 194 5.42 -21.70 19.78
N ARG A 195 5.32 -23.00 20.04
CA ARG A 195 4.53 -23.92 19.22
C ARG A 195 3.05 -23.57 19.39
N LEU A 196 2.39 -23.18 18.30
CA LEU A 196 0.96 -22.87 18.30
C LEU A 196 0.23 -23.89 17.44
N HIS A 197 -0.74 -24.61 18.00
CA HIS A 197 -1.51 -25.66 17.29
C HIS A 197 -0.61 -26.68 16.56
N SER A 198 0.45 -27.15 17.22
CA SER A 198 1.44 -28.08 16.65
C SER A 198 2.25 -27.54 15.47
N THR A 199 2.14 -26.24 15.14
CA THR A 199 2.97 -25.57 14.15
C THR A 199 4.10 -24.78 14.82
N VAL A 200 5.25 -24.70 14.15
CA VAL A 200 6.37 -23.85 14.55
C VAL A 200 6.44 -22.71 13.53
N GLU A 201 6.21 -21.47 13.95
CA GLU A 201 6.23 -20.29 13.06
C GLU A 201 7.61 -20.08 12.39
N ASP A 202 8.68 -20.61 12.95
CA ASP A 202 10.02 -20.51 12.35
C ASP A 202 10.28 -21.56 11.24
N ILE A 203 9.42 -22.59 11.15
CA ILE A 203 9.45 -23.66 10.14
C ILE A 203 8.32 -23.48 9.13
N PHE A 204 7.12 -23.09 9.57
CA PHE A 204 5.95 -23.03 8.70
C PHE A 204 6.12 -22.10 7.47
N PRO A 205 6.69 -20.89 7.58
CA PRO A 205 7.01 -20.06 6.42
C PRO A 205 8.10 -20.64 5.52
N MET A 206 9.02 -21.45 6.06
CA MET A 206 10.09 -22.10 5.29
C MET A 206 9.52 -22.98 4.18
N THR A 207 8.50 -23.78 4.48
CA THR A 207 7.89 -24.68 3.48
C THR A 207 7.26 -23.89 2.34
N PHE A 208 6.56 -22.78 2.62
CA PHE A 208 6.02 -21.94 1.54
C PHE A 208 7.11 -21.26 0.71
N VAL A 209 8.20 -20.83 1.35
CA VAL A 209 9.26 -20.14 0.62
C VAL A 209 10.03 -21.09 -0.27
N LEU A 210 10.49 -22.22 0.26
CA LEU A 210 11.32 -23.17 -0.49
C LEU A 210 10.52 -23.94 -1.54
N ASP A 211 9.32 -24.42 -1.19
CA ASP A 211 8.56 -25.28 -2.11
C ASP A 211 7.83 -24.48 -3.20
N TYR A 212 7.57 -23.19 -2.98
CA TYR A 212 6.75 -22.38 -3.89
C TYR A 212 7.41 -21.07 -4.28
N LEU A 213 7.70 -20.19 -3.32
CA LEU A 213 8.06 -18.81 -3.65
C LEU A 213 9.42 -18.71 -4.36
N GLU A 214 10.43 -19.41 -3.86
CA GLU A 214 11.75 -19.47 -4.48
C GLU A 214 11.66 -20.03 -5.90
N PRO A 215 11.08 -21.22 -6.16
CA PRO A 215 10.90 -21.73 -7.52
C PRO A 215 10.15 -20.75 -8.43
N MET A 216 9.10 -20.08 -7.93
CA MET A 216 8.36 -19.08 -8.72
C MET A 216 9.21 -17.87 -9.09
N LEU A 217 10.04 -17.38 -8.18
CA LEU A 217 10.94 -16.23 -8.42
C LEU A 217 12.08 -16.60 -9.37
N GLU A 218 12.71 -17.77 -9.18
CA GLU A 218 13.76 -18.26 -10.05
C GLU A 218 13.23 -18.55 -11.47
N ASN A 219 12.05 -19.16 -11.59
CA ASN A 219 11.40 -19.36 -12.89
C ASN A 219 10.97 -18.05 -13.56
N ALA A 220 10.72 -16.99 -12.78
CA ALA A 220 10.51 -15.65 -13.31
C ALA A 220 11.82 -14.98 -13.77
N GLY A 221 12.99 -15.60 -13.53
CA GLY A 221 14.30 -15.12 -13.96
C GLY A 221 15.13 -14.42 -12.88
N ALA A 222 14.66 -14.36 -11.63
CA ALA A 222 15.41 -13.77 -10.53
C ALA A 222 16.55 -14.68 -10.06
N THR A 223 17.62 -14.09 -9.56
CA THR A 223 18.63 -14.79 -8.75
C THR A 223 18.21 -14.67 -7.29
N VAL A 224 17.82 -15.79 -6.67
CA VAL A 224 17.29 -15.81 -5.29
C VAL A 224 18.37 -16.24 -4.31
N PHE A 225 18.61 -15.43 -3.27
CA PHE A 225 19.54 -15.72 -2.18
C PHE A 225 18.75 -16.07 -0.92
N ILE A 226 19.12 -17.18 -0.29
CA ILE A 226 18.51 -17.67 0.93
C ILE A 226 19.62 -17.82 1.98
N PRO A 227 19.42 -17.32 3.21
CA PRO A 227 20.44 -17.31 4.28
C PRO A 227 20.61 -18.66 4.99
N ARG A 228 19.86 -19.68 4.59
CA ARG A 228 19.84 -21.02 5.15
C ARG A 228 19.90 -22.03 4.02
N GLU A 229 20.34 -23.25 4.36
CA GLU A 229 20.33 -24.37 3.43
C GLU A 229 18.91 -24.62 2.92
N ARG A 230 18.81 -24.89 1.61
CA ARG A 230 17.52 -25.12 0.93
C ARG A 230 17.00 -26.53 1.19
N ASP A 231 17.91 -27.45 1.51
CA ASP A 231 17.60 -28.84 1.85
C ASP A 231 17.84 -29.08 3.35
N ILE A 232 17.02 -29.94 3.94
CA ILE A 232 17.19 -30.45 5.31
C ILE A 232 17.95 -31.78 5.34
N ASN A 233 18.33 -32.30 4.16
CA ASN A 233 19.17 -33.47 4.05
C ASN A 233 20.49 -33.25 4.80
N THR A 234 20.87 -34.22 5.62
CA THR A 234 22.10 -34.18 6.42
C THR A 234 23.34 -34.54 5.60
N GLU A 235 23.15 -35.13 4.42
CA GLU A 235 24.23 -35.50 3.51
C GLU A 235 24.47 -34.36 2.51
N GLU A 236 25.71 -33.84 2.48
CA GLU A 236 26.15 -32.84 1.51
C GLU A 236 26.88 -33.54 0.36
N TYR A 237 26.36 -33.35 -0.86
CA TYR A 237 27.02 -33.83 -2.08
C TYR A 237 27.48 -32.62 -2.90
N ILE A 238 28.78 -32.40 -2.98
CA ILE A 238 29.37 -31.39 -3.87
C ILE A 238 29.61 -32.05 -5.22
N VAL A 239 28.81 -31.65 -6.22
CA VAL A 239 28.95 -32.10 -7.60
C VAL A 239 29.61 -30.98 -8.39
N ASP A 240 30.85 -31.21 -8.82
CA ASP A 240 31.54 -30.36 -9.79
C ASP A 240 31.20 -30.89 -11.20
N ASN A 241 30.75 -29.99 -12.08
CA ASN A 241 30.20 -30.32 -13.41
C ASN A 241 31.07 -29.70 -14.50
#